data_AF-A0A6P8GMW6-F1
#
_entry.id   AF-A0A6P8GMW6-F1
#
_cell.length_a   1.000
_cell.length_b   1.000
_cell.length_c   1.000
_cell.angle_alpha   90.00
_cell.angle_beta   90.00
_cell.angle_gamma   90.00
#
_symmetry.space_group_name_H-M   'P 1'
#
loop_
_entity.id
_entity.type
_entity.pdbx_description
1 polymer ?
#
loop_
_entity_poly.entity_id
_entity_poly.type
_entity_poly.pdbx_seq_one_letter_code
_entity_poly.pdbx_strand_id
1 'polypeptide(L)'
;MSVANAKQTIVNPTIPFSGNIVGGLHPGDIVLIQGTVLCDADRFHMDLACGSSTKPRADIALHFNPRFMSPPCIVCNSLVQECWGREEKLDQMPFKQGSMFEAIILVHEDVFKVAVNGKHMLEYKHRLPVETINTFSISGRVSVCTIAFTPNSAIFSESGDLSIPYRGSMLGGLSPGQNITITGHVSSYPHSFTVNLRSRGSENIALHLNARIKSGLLIRNSLLGQGWGHEELELCRFPFAPGQYFEIIILCQLHQFKLAVNGDHLLDYRHRMQDLCSIDHLEVMGDLELEEVRLW
;
A
#
# COMPACT_ATOMS: atom_id res chain seq x y z
N MET A 1 -5.36 -6.47 -7.56
CA MET A 1 -4.88 -6.41 -6.16
C MET A 1 -6.04 -5.96 -5.27
N SER A 2 -6.11 -6.42 -4.03
CA SER A 2 -7.17 -6.00 -3.10
C SER A 2 -6.97 -4.57 -2.59
N VAL A 3 -8.09 -3.90 -2.33
CA VAL A 3 -8.19 -2.52 -1.85
C VAL A 3 -8.17 -2.43 -0.32
N ALA A 4 -7.94 -3.56 0.37
CA ALA A 4 -8.11 -3.71 1.82
C ALA A 4 -7.29 -2.72 2.69
N ASN A 5 -6.30 -2.04 2.12
CA ASN A 5 -5.47 -1.04 2.83
C ASN A 5 -5.41 0.33 2.17
N ALA A 6 -6.39 0.65 1.33
CA ALA A 6 -6.52 2.00 0.81
C ALA A 6 -6.97 2.97 1.93
N LYS A 7 -6.27 4.11 2.06
CA LYS A 7 -6.70 5.21 2.94
C LYS A 7 -8.01 5.84 2.47
N GLN A 8 -8.35 5.66 1.20
CA GLN A 8 -9.61 6.12 0.60
C GLN A 8 -9.95 5.29 -0.63
N THR A 9 -11.20 4.82 -0.69
CA THR A 9 -11.75 4.09 -1.85
C THR A 9 -13.04 4.74 -2.31
N ILE A 10 -13.14 4.99 -3.61
CA ILE A 10 -14.34 5.50 -4.28
C ILE A 10 -14.84 4.43 -5.23
N VAL A 11 -16.09 4.02 -5.06
CA VAL A 11 -16.73 2.94 -5.83
C VAL A 11 -17.79 3.53 -6.74
N ASN A 12 -17.77 3.13 -8.01
CA ASN A 12 -18.68 3.53 -9.08
C ASN A 12 -18.92 5.06 -9.18
N PRO A 13 -17.86 5.89 -9.25
CA PRO A 13 -18.05 7.34 -9.38
C PRO A 13 -18.71 7.70 -10.73
N THR A 14 -19.55 8.73 -10.71
CA THR A 14 -20.09 9.32 -11.95
C THR A 14 -19.01 10.13 -12.67
N ILE A 15 -18.95 10.03 -14.00
CA ILE A 15 -17.96 10.73 -14.83
C ILE A 15 -18.60 11.96 -15.49
N PRO A 16 -17.98 13.17 -15.42
CA PRO A 16 -16.67 13.46 -14.82
C PRO A 16 -16.67 13.37 -13.30
N PHE A 17 -15.59 12.81 -12.74
CA PHE A 17 -15.36 12.75 -11.31
C PHE A 17 -14.23 13.70 -10.92
N SER A 18 -14.40 14.41 -9.81
CA SER A 18 -13.34 15.13 -9.12
C SER A 18 -13.54 14.96 -7.62
N GLY A 19 -12.49 14.56 -6.91
CA GLY A 19 -12.54 14.31 -5.48
C GLY A 19 -11.22 14.60 -4.79
N ASN A 20 -11.33 14.99 -3.52
CA ASN A 20 -10.17 15.21 -2.68
C ASN A 20 -9.50 13.88 -2.32
N ILE A 21 -8.17 13.89 -2.28
CA ILE A 21 -7.32 12.81 -1.80
C ILE A 21 -7.09 13.04 -0.31
N VAL A 22 -7.64 12.19 0.55
CA VAL A 22 -7.51 12.33 2.00
C VAL A 22 -6.03 12.30 2.40
N GLY A 23 -5.56 13.39 3.02
CA GLY A 23 -4.17 13.56 3.43
C GLY A 23 -3.20 13.91 2.29
N GLY A 24 -3.66 14.14 1.07
CA GLY A 24 -2.79 14.40 -0.08
C GLY A 24 -2.03 13.16 -0.57
N LEU A 25 -1.13 13.34 -1.53
CA LEU A 25 -0.23 12.29 -2.00
C LEU A 25 1.18 12.48 -1.44
N HIS A 26 1.83 11.36 -1.13
CA HIS A 26 3.23 11.32 -0.69
C HIS A 26 4.03 10.32 -1.53
N PRO A 27 5.38 10.44 -1.56
CA PRO A 27 6.22 9.41 -2.14
C PRO A 27 5.90 8.02 -1.59
N GLY A 28 5.76 7.08 -2.51
CA GLY A 28 5.36 5.69 -2.34
C GLY A 28 3.85 5.44 -2.34
N ASP A 29 3.00 6.47 -2.28
CA ASP A 29 1.56 6.30 -2.43
C ASP A 29 1.22 5.73 -3.81
N ILE A 30 0.18 4.89 -3.85
CA ILE A 30 -0.38 4.29 -5.04
C ILE A 30 -1.79 4.82 -5.28
N VAL A 31 -2.06 5.24 -6.51
CA VAL A 31 -3.41 5.46 -7.03
C VAL A 31 -3.77 4.30 -7.96
N LEU A 32 -4.74 3.49 -7.55
CA LEU A 32 -5.32 2.42 -8.35
C LEU A 32 -6.61 2.92 -9.01
N ILE A 33 -6.74 2.73 -10.31
CA ILE A 33 -7.93 3.06 -11.09
C ILE A 33 -8.34 1.82 -11.87
N GLN A 34 -9.58 1.36 -11.66
CA GLN A 34 -10.18 0.29 -12.44
C GLN A 34 -11.40 0.84 -13.17
N GLY A 35 -11.52 0.50 -14.44
CA GLY A 35 -12.60 1.01 -15.28
C GLY A 35 -12.68 0.34 -16.64
N THR A 36 -13.52 0.89 -17.50
CA THR A 36 -13.76 0.45 -18.87
C THR A 36 -13.66 1.65 -19.80
N VAL A 37 -12.86 1.54 -20.86
CA VAL A 37 -12.85 2.53 -21.94
C VAL A 37 -14.12 2.36 -22.75
N LEU A 38 -14.85 3.43 -23.03
CA LEU A 38 -16.07 3.33 -23.85
C LEU A 38 -15.75 2.95 -25.30
N CYS A 39 -16.66 2.24 -25.98
CA CYS A 39 -16.43 1.72 -27.33
C CYS A 39 -16.17 2.82 -28.38
N ASP A 40 -16.71 4.01 -28.15
CA ASP A 40 -16.61 5.18 -29.03
C ASP A 40 -15.62 6.23 -28.49
N ALA A 41 -14.73 5.84 -27.57
CA ALA A 41 -13.84 6.79 -26.89
C ALA A 41 -12.85 7.45 -27.87
N ASP A 42 -12.92 8.76 -27.99
CA ASP A 42 -11.89 9.58 -28.64
C ASP A 42 -10.71 9.82 -27.70
N ARG A 43 -11.00 10.10 -26.43
CA ARG A 43 -10.03 10.25 -25.33
C ARG A 43 -10.68 10.17 -23.95
N PHE A 44 -9.85 9.95 -22.95
CA PHE A 44 -10.16 10.28 -21.54
C PHE A 44 -8.88 10.77 -20.86
N HIS A 45 -8.99 11.34 -19.66
CA HIS A 45 -7.83 11.75 -18.89
C HIS A 45 -8.00 11.50 -17.40
N MET A 46 -6.87 11.35 -16.73
CA MET A 46 -6.72 11.29 -15.28
C MET A 46 -5.78 12.40 -14.87
N ASP A 47 -6.23 13.28 -13.98
CA ASP A 47 -5.47 14.43 -13.50
C ASP A 47 -5.19 14.31 -12.01
N LEU A 48 -3.92 14.48 -11.64
CA LEU A 48 -3.46 14.76 -10.28
C LEU A 48 -3.27 16.27 -10.13
N ALA A 49 -4.15 16.92 -9.36
CA ALA A 49 -4.25 18.37 -9.27
C ALA A 49 -3.92 18.92 -7.87
N CYS A 50 -3.41 20.15 -7.87
CA CYS A 50 -3.05 20.94 -6.70
C CYS A 50 -4.25 21.81 -6.29
N GLY A 51 -5.32 21.16 -5.82
CA GLY A 51 -6.60 21.78 -5.51
C GLY A 51 -7.69 21.52 -6.55
N SER A 52 -8.88 22.04 -6.26
CA SER A 52 -10.10 21.83 -7.06
C SER A 52 -10.72 23.12 -7.60
N SER A 53 -9.98 24.24 -7.56
CA SER A 53 -10.42 25.51 -8.12
C SER A 53 -10.70 25.39 -9.62
N THR A 54 -11.84 25.93 -10.06
CA THR A 54 -12.22 25.98 -11.48
C THR A 54 -11.96 27.35 -12.10
N LYS A 55 -11.72 28.39 -11.29
CA LYS A 55 -11.41 29.74 -11.73
C LYS A 55 -10.59 30.52 -10.68
N PRO A 56 -9.27 30.70 -10.87
CA PRO A 56 -8.47 30.11 -11.93
C PRO A 56 -8.46 28.58 -11.81
N ARG A 57 -8.33 27.87 -12.93
CA ARG A 57 -8.20 26.42 -12.93
C ARG A 57 -7.00 26.01 -12.10
N ALA A 58 -7.21 25.04 -11.20
CA ALA A 58 -6.15 24.49 -10.37
C ALA A 58 -5.03 23.90 -11.23
N ASP A 59 -3.80 24.02 -10.73
CA ASP A 59 -2.62 23.45 -11.34
C ASP A 59 -2.73 21.92 -11.38
N ILE A 60 -2.18 21.32 -12.44
CA ILE A 60 -2.21 19.86 -12.66
C ILE A 60 -0.76 19.38 -12.66
N ALA A 61 -0.38 18.62 -11.64
CA ALA A 61 0.93 18.00 -11.52
C ALA A 61 1.16 16.93 -12.59
N LEU A 62 0.16 16.07 -12.81
CA LEU A 62 0.16 15.05 -13.85
C LEU A 62 -1.19 15.04 -14.56
N HIS A 63 -1.19 15.39 -15.84
CA HIS A 63 -2.28 15.15 -16.78
C HIS A 63 -1.94 13.91 -17.58
N PHE A 64 -2.62 12.79 -17.36
CA PHE A 64 -2.43 11.56 -18.12
C PHE A 64 -3.61 11.36 -19.08
N ASN A 65 -3.37 11.51 -20.38
CA ASN A 65 -4.43 11.58 -21.38
C ASN A 65 -4.24 10.59 -22.54
N PRO A 66 -4.81 9.38 -22.43
CA PRO A 66 -4.97 8.47 -23.56
C PRO A 66 -5.89 9.05 -24.64
N ARG A 67 -5.40 9.08 -25.87
CA ARG A 67 -6.08 9.55 -27.08
C ARG A 67 -6.11 8.40 -28.10
N PHE A 68 -7.29 8.05 -28.60
CA PHE A 68 -7.50 6.92 -29.50
C PHE A 68 -7.51 7.33 -30.99
N MET A 69 -7.42 8.63 -31.30
CA MET A 69 -7.37 9.11 -32.68
C MET A 69 -6.02 8.80 -33.34
N SER A 70 -6.03 8.46 -34.62
CA SER A 70 -4.90 7.88 -35.36
C SER A 70 -3.74 8.87 -35.62
N PRO A 71 -2.49 8.57 -35.21
CA PRO A 71 -2.09 7.39 -34.45
C PRO A 71 -2.40 7.54 -32.95
N PRO A 72 -2.94 6.48 -32.31
CA PRO A 72 -3.27 6.51 -30.88
C PRO A 72 -2.01 6.76 -30.04
N CYS A 73 -2.19 7.48 -28.94
CA CYS A 73 -1.09 7.83 -28.05
C CYS A 73 -1.58 8.20 -26.65
N ILE A 74 -0.66 8.22 -25.71
CA ILE A 74 -0.86 8.82 -24.40
C ILE A 74 -0.07 10.13 -24.37
N VAL A 75 -0.73 11.21 -23.95
CA VAL A 75 -0.08 12.50 -23.70
C VAL A 75 0.00 12.72 -22.19
N CYS A 76 1.19 13.04 -21.70
CA CYS A 76 1.45 13.48 -20.34
C CYS A 76 1.88 14.95 -20.33
N ASN A 77 1.34 15.75 -19.42
CA ASN A 77 1.76 17.14 -19.24
C ASN A 77 1.46 17.64 -17.82
N SER A 78 1.89 18.86 -17.52
CA SER A 78 1.50 19.62 -16.32
C SER A 78 0.88 20.94 -16.74
N LEU A 79 -0.09 21.40 -15.95
CA LEU A 79 -0.71 22.71 -16.08
C LEU A 79 -0.25 23.57 -14.90
N VAL A 80 0.34 24.73 -15.17
CA VAL A 80 0.78 25.68 -14.14
C VAL A 80 0.23 27.05 -14.51
N GLN A 81 -0.53 27.68 -13.61
CA GLN A 81 -1.18 28.98 -13.84
C GLN A 81 -1.98 28.99 -15.16
N GLU A 82 -2.81 27.97 -15.36
CA GLU A 82 -3.64 27.76 -16.56
C GLU A 82 -2.86 27.61 -17.88
N CYS A 83 -1.53 27.43 -17.82
CA CYS A 83 -0.66 27.26 -18.98
C CYS A 83 -0.10 25.83 -19.04
N TRP A 84 -0.31 25.16 -20.17
CA TRP A 84 0.26 23.83 -20.41
C TRP A 84 1.76 23.91 -20.63
N GLY A 85 2.51 23.01 -20.00
CA GLY A 85 3.93 22.85 -20.23
C GLY A 85 4.26 22.08 -21.51
N ARG A 86 5.48 21.53 -21.57
CA ARG A 86 5.92 20.66 -22.66
C ARG A 86 5.24 19.30 -22.60
N GLU A 87 4.56 18.90 -23.68
CA GLU A 87 3.98 17.56 -23.79
C GLU A 87 5.06 16.46 -23.83
N GLU A 88 4.78 15.37 -23.13
CA GLU A 88 5.49 14.09 -23.26
C GLU A 88 4.53 13.07 -23.87
N LYS A 89 4.93 12.45 -24.98
CA LYS A 89 4.06 11.56 -25.76
C LYS A 89 4.60 10.14 -25.74
N LEU A 90 3.71 9.19 -25.47
CA LEU A 90 3.98 7.76 -25.60
C LEU A 90 3.06 7.18 -26.67
N ASP A 91 3.64 6.64 -27.74
CA ASP A 91 2.87 6.03 -28.84
C ASP A 91 2.39 4.61 -28.51
N GLN A 92 2.93 3.98 -27.46
CA GLN A 92 2.43 2.70 -26.97
C GLN A 92 1.08 2.88 -26.27
N MET A 93 0.03 2.30 -26.86
CA MET A 93 -1.34 2.37 -26.33
C MET A 93 -1.74 1.07 -25.60
N PRO A 94 -1.82 1.05 -24.26
CA PRO A 94 -2.23 -0.13 -23.49
C PRO A 94 -3.75 -0.22 -23.31
N PHE A 95 -4.47 0.86 -23.62
CA PHE A 95 -5.93 0.94 -23.52
C PHE A 95 -6.58 0.53 -24.82
N LYS A 96 -7.72 -0.17 -24.72
CA LYS A 96 -8.53 -0.57 -25.87
C LYS A 96 -9.98 -0.17 -25.65
N GLN A 97 -10.59 0.46 -26.66
CA GLN A 97 -12.02 0.81 -26.66
C GLN A 97 -12.87 -0.43 -26.34
N GLY A 98 -13.88 -0.27 -25.49
CA GLY A 98 -14.77 -1.34 -25.03
C GLY A 98 -14.15 -2.33 -24.04
N SER A 99 -12.89 -2.16 -23.65
CA SER A 99 -12.18 -3.09 -22.76
C SER A 99 -11.99 -2.51 -21.36
N MET A 100 -11.97 -3.40 -20.37
CA MET A 100 -11.60 -3.06 -19.00
C MET A 100 -10.10 -2.75 -18.91
N PHE A 101 -9.73 -1.95 -17.92
CA PHE A 101 -8.34 -1.67 -17.58
C PHE A 101 -8.15 -1.57 -16.06
N GLU A 102 -6.92 -1.87 -15.64
CA GLU A 102 -6.37 -1.50 -14.35
C GLU A 102 -5.17 -0.57 -14.59
N ALA A 103 -5.23 0.64 -14.06
CA ALA A 103 -4.13 1.61 -14.09
C ALA A 103 -3.63 1.85 -12.67
N ILE A 104 -2.30 1.89 -12.52
CA ILE A 104 -1.61 2.13 -11.27
C ILE A 104 -0.68 3.32 -11.49
N ILE A 105 -0.84 4.35 -10.68
CA ILE A 105 0.09 5.48 -10.60
C ILE A 105 0.81 5.36 -9.26
N LEU A 106 2.09 4.98 -9.29
CA LEU A 106 2.97 5.01 -8.13
C LEU A 106 3.64 6.38 -8.07
N VAL A 107 3.46 7.07 -6.96
CA VAL A 107 4.20 8.29 -6.64
C VAL A 107 5.58 7.86 -6.17
N HIS A 108 6.66 8.23 -6.85
CA HIS A 108 8.04 8.04 -6.39
C HIS A 108 8.61 9.38 -5.91
N GLU A 109 9.81 9.39 -5.34
CA GLU A 109 10.47 10.63 -4.90
C GLU A 109 10.63 11.67 -6.03
N ASP A 110 10.97 11.23 -7.25
CA ASP A 110 11.33 12.13 -8.35
C ASP A 110 10.37 12.07 -9.56
N VAL A 111 9.55 11.02 -9.62
CA VAL A 111 8.71 10.69 -10.78
C VAL A 111 7.36 10.10 -10.35
N PHE A 112 6.36 10.20 -11.21
CA PHE A 112 5.23 9.28 -11.21
C PHE A 112 5.55 8.10 -12.11
N LYS A 113 5.38 6.87 -11.63
CA LYS A 113 5.48 5.66 -12.45
C LYS A 113 4.09 5.16 -12.77
N VAL A 114 3.78 4.98 -14.05
CA VAL A 114 2.47 4.52 -14.49
C VAL A 114 2.57 3.12 -15.08
N ALA A 115 1.72 2.22 -14.59
CA ALA A 115 1.53 0.88 -15.14
C ALA A 115 0.06 0.69 -15.53
N VAL A 116 -0.18 -0.06 -16.61
CA VAL A 116 -1.53 -0.41 -17.08
C VAL A 116 -1.57 -1.90 -17.36
N ASN A 117 -2.57 -2.59 -16.80
CA ASN A 117 -2.76 -4.04 -16.94
C ASN A 117 -1.50 -4.85 -16.60
N GLY A 118 -0.84 -4.49 -15.49
CA GLY A 118 0.38 -5.14 -15.01
C GLY A 118 1.66 -4.81 -15.80
N LYS A 119 1.58 -3.99 -16.86
CA LYS A 119 2.75 -3.58 -17.66
C LYS A 119 3.14 -2.14 -17.33
N HIS A 120 4.42 -1.91 -17.02
CA HIS A 120 4.97 -0.56 -16.90
C HIS A 120 4.89 0.19 -18.24
N MET A 121 4.47 1.46 -18.19
CA MET A 121 4.22 2.27 -19.38
C MET A 121 5.16 3.47 -19.48
N LEU A 122 5.27 4.25 -18.41
CA LEU A 122 6.09 5.47 -18.41
C LEU A 122 6.50 5.90 -16.99
N GLU A 123 7.53 6.73 -16.93
CA GLU A 123 7.91 7.53 -15.76
C GLU A 123 7.81 9.01 -16.13
N TYR A 124 7.09 9.79 -15.34
CA TYR A 124 6.87 11.23 -15.57
C TYR A 124 7.52 12.03 -14.43
N LYS A 125 8.53 12.84 -14.73
CA LYS A 125 9.22 13.64 -13.71
C LYS A 125 8.29 14.68 -13.08
N HIS A 126 8.40 14.84 -11.76
CA HIS A 126 7.64 15.85 -11.04
C HIS A 126 8.00 17.25 -11.57
N ARG A 127 6.98 18.01 -11.99
CA ARG A 127 7.12 19.43 -12.39
C ARG A 127 6.50 20.39 -11.37
N LEU A 128 5.75 19.84 -10.43
CA LEU A 128 5.14 20.52 -9.29
C LEU A 128 5.46 19.72 -8.02
N PRO A 129 5.53 20.36 -6.84
CA PRO A 129 5.80 19.66 -5.59
C PRO A 129 4.67 18.67 -5.26
N VAL A 130 5.02 17.41 -5.00
CA VAL A 130 4.07 16.31 -4.79
C VAL A 130 3.13 16.58 -3.62
N GLU A 131 3.65 17.18 -2.56
CA GLU A 131 2.93 17.53 -1.33
C GLU A 131 1.76 18.50 -1.55
N THR A 132 1.72 19.19 -2.70
CA THR A 132 0.61 20.10 -3.05
C THR A 132 -0.55 19.36 -3.71
N ILE A 133 -0.37 18.11 -4.12
CA ILE A 133 -1.37 17.31 -4.82
C ILE A 133 -2.37 16.75 -3.82
N ASN A 134 -3.62 17.17 -3.95
CA ASN A 134 -4.69 16.81 -3.03
C ASN A 134 -6.02 16.53 -3.73
N THR A 135 -6.06 16.57 -5.06
CA THR A 135 -7.28 16.36 -5.84
C THR A 135 -7.00 15.40 -6.99
N PHE A 136 -7.82 14.37 -7.12
CA PHE A 136 -7.84 13.48 -8.28
C PHE A 136 -9.07 13.81 -9.13
N SER A 137 -8.91 13.81 -10.45
CA SER A 137 -10.07 13.86 -11.35
C SER A 137 -9.91 12.94 -12.54
N ILE A 138 -11.03 12.46 -13.05
CA ILE A 138 -11.10 11.60 -14.24
C ILE A 138 -12.31 12.02 -15.08
N SER A 139 -12.08 12.21 -16.37
CA SER A 139 -13.08 12.74 -17.30
C SER A 139 -12.84 12.25 -18.73
N GLY A 140 -13.84 12.41 -19.59
CA GLY A 140 -13.85 11.93 -20.98
C GLY A 140 -14.63 10.61 -21.14
N ARG A 141 -14.33 9.87 -22.19
CA ARG A 141 -15.10 8.68 -22.61
C ARG A 141 -14.63 7.41 -21.86
N VAL A 142 -14.90 7.37 -20.56
CA VAL A 142 -14.51 6.27 -19.66
C VAL A 142 -15.62 6.00 -18.64
N SER A 143 -15.75 4.75 -18.22
CA SER A 143 -16.52 4.34 -17.03
C SER A 143 -15.54 3.84 -15.97
N VAL A 144 -15.78 4.16 -14.70
CA VAL A 144 -14.87 3.83 -13.59
C VAL A 144 -15.64 3.04 -12.56
N CYS A 145 -15.09 1.89 -12.14
CA CYS A 145 -15.66 1.10 -11.06
C CYS A 145 -14.97 1.37 -9.73
N THR A 146 -13.66 1.59 -9.71
CA THR A 146 -12.90 1.79 -8.47
C THR A 146 -11.80 2.82 -8.66
N ILE A 147 -11.69 3.75 -7.71
CA ILE A 147 -10.50 4.57 -7.48
C ILE A 147 -10.06 4.31 -6.04
N ALA A 148 -8.80 3.93 -5.84
CA ALA A 148 -8.27 3.70 -4.52
C ALA A 148 -6.92 4.39 -4.33
N PHE A 149 -6.77 5.04 -3.19
CA PHE A 149 -5.54 5.68 -2.75
C PHE A 149 -4.96 4.83 -1.63
N THR A 150 -3.78 4.27 -1.85
CA THR A 150 -3.13 3.37 -0.92
C THR A 150 -1.78 3.96 -0.53
N PRO A 151 -1.49 4.18 0.75
CA PRO A 151 -0.20 4.73 1.15
C PRO A 151 0.95 3.74 0.89
N ASN A 152 2.18 4.23 0.79
CA ASN A 152 3.38 3.38 0.73
C ASN A 152 3.48 2.43 1.93
N SER A 153 3.01 2.92 3.08
CA SER A 153 2.93 2.19 4.33
C SER A 153 1.78 1.18 4.36
N ALA A 154 1.23 0.74 3.23
CA ALA A 154 0.24 -0.33 3.23
C ALA A 154 0.91 -1.71 3.21
N ILE A 155 0.30 -2.67 3.92
CA ILE A 155 0.60 -4.09 3.79
C ILE A 155 -0.39 -4.70 2.79
N PHE A 156 0.03 -5.12 1.61
CA PHE A 156 -0.86 -5.69 0.59
C PHE A 156 -1.12 -7.17 0.85
N SER A 157 -2.36 -7.51 1.23
CA SER A 157 -2.78 -8.91 1.38
C SER A 157 -2.69 -9.66 0.06
N GLU A 158 -2.02 -10.82 0.08
CA GLU A 158 -1.88 -11.71 -1.09
C GLU A 158 -3.22 -12.36 -1.45
N SER A 159 -4.00 -12.80 -0.46
CA SER A 159 -5.35 -13.36 -0.65
C SER A 159 -6.40 -12.28 -0.95
N GLY A 160 -6.09 -11.03 -0.57
CA GLY A 160 -6.97 -9.90 -0.72
C GLY A 160 -7.97 -9.71 0.41
N ASP A 161 -7.92 -10.56 1.43
CA ASP A 161 -8.70 -10.49 2.66
C ASP A 161 -7.80 -10.65 3.90
N LEU A 162 -8.40 -10.80 5.08
CA LEU A 162 -7.72 -11.02 6.35
C LEU A 162 -7.77 -12.49 6.80
N SER A 163 -8.00 -13.43 5.87
CA SER A 163 -8.08 -14.85 6.20
C SER A 163 -6.74 -15.39 6.70
N ILE A 164 -6.80 -16.36 7.62
CA ILE A 164 -5.62 -17.04 8.18
C ILE A 164 -5.38 -18.34 7.39
N PRO A 165 -4.14 -18.63 6.94
CA PRO A 165 -2.90 -17.86 7.13
C PRO A 165 -2.88 -16.56 6.34
N TYR A 166 -2.63 -15.45 7.02
CA TYR A 166 -2.52 -14.14 6.40
C TYR A 166 -1.11 -13.91 5.90
N ARG A 167 -1.01 -13.42 4.66
CA ARG A 167 0.24 -13.00 4.04
C ARG A 167 0.07 -11.62 3.44
N GLY A 168 0.90 -10.70 3.91
CA GLY A 168 0.90 -9.33 3.46
C GLY A 168 2.29 -8.90 3.00
N SER A 169 2.36 -8.18 1.88
CA SER A 169 3.62 -7.63 1.35
C SER A 169 3.71 -6.13 1.60
N MET A 170 4.90 -5.61 1.91
CA MET A 170 5.18 -4.21 2.17
C MET A 170 6.02 -3.66 1.02
N LEU A 171 5.59 -2.55 0.42
CA LEU A 171 6.37 -1.91 -0.64
C LEU A 171 7.62 -1.26 -0.04
N GLY A 172 8.80 -1.71 -0.48
CA GLY A 172 10.09 -1.18 -0.01
C GLY A 172 10.56 -1.71 1.35
N GLY A 173 9.82 -2.65 1.94
CA GLY A 173 10.13 -3.24 3.24
C GLY A 173 10.00 -2.26 4.40
N LEU A 174 10.67 -2.57 5.52
CA LEU A 174 10.62 -1.77 6.73
C LEU A 174 11.74 -0.73 6.80
N SER A 175 11.42 0.41 7.40
CA SER A 175 12.36 1.48 7.70
C SER A 175 12.20 1.97 9.15
N PRO A 176 13.26 2.53 9.76
CA PRO A 176 13.18 3.05 11.12
C PRO A 176 12.11 4.14 11.26
N GLY A 177 11.28 4.04 12.30
CA GLY A 177 10.15 4.92 12.57
C GLY A 177 8.79 4.34 12.18
N GLN A 178 8.77 3.38 11.26
CA GLN A 178 7.53 2.72 10.85
C GLN A 178 7.03 1.74 11.91
N ASN A 179 5.70 1.59 12.01
CA ASN A 179 5.12 0.58 12.87
C ASN A 179 4.02 -0.23 12.18
N ILE A 180 3.98 -1.53 12.47
CA ILE A 180 2.93 -2.44 12.03
C ILE A 180 1.94 -2.59 13.18
N THR A 181 0.67 -2.33 12.91
CA THR A 181 -0.45 -2.60 13.83
C THR A 181 -1.22 -3.81 13.33
N ILE A 182 -1.48 -4.78 14.22
CA ILE A 182 -2.25 -6.00 13.95
C ILE A 182 -3.31 -6.12 15.04
N THR A 183 -4.58 -6.09 14.67
CA THR A 183 -5.69 -6.27 15.61
C THR A 183 -6.52 -7.49 15.28
N GLY A 184 -7.18 -8.03 16.30
CA GLY A 184 -8.05 -9.17 16.14
C GLY A 184 -8.43 -9.82 17.45
N HIS A 185 -8.92 -11.05 17.36
CA HIS A 185 -9.33 -11.86 18.49
C HIS A 185 -8.53 -13.16 18.54
N VAL A 186 -8.07 -13.54 19.72
CA VAL A 186 -7.57 -14.90 19.94
C VAL A 186 -8.76 -15.85 19.87
N SER A 187 -8.63 -16.99 19.19
CA SER A 187 -9.72 -17.98 19.11
C SER A 187 -10.18 -18.44 20.50
N SER A 188 -11.40 -18.97 20.60
CA SER A 188 -11.97 -19.44 21.88
C SER A 188 -11.23 -20.63 22.49
N TYR A 189 -10.56 -21.44 21.68
CA TYR A 189 -9.81 -22.64 22.12
C TYR A 189 -8.40 -22.66 21.54
N PRO A 190 -7.54 -21.69 21.88
CA PRO A 190 -6.28 -21.50 21.18
C PRO A 190 -5.19 -22.41 21.76
N HIS A 191 -4.38 -22.97 20.89
CA HIS A 191 -3.10 -23.56 21.24
C HIS A 191 -2.00 -22.51 21.12
N SER A 192 -1.87 -21.91 19.92
CA SER A 192 -0.84 -20.91 19.65
C SER A 192 -1.10 -20.14 18.36
N PHE A 193 -0.52 -18.96 18.26
CA PHE A 193 -0.43 -18.23 17.00
C PHE A 193 0.97 -17.67 16.79
N THR A 194 1.25 -17.26 15.55
CA THR A 194 2.55 -16.71 15.14
C THR A 194 2.39 -15.45 14.33
N VAL A 195 3.29 -14.50 14.56
CA VAL A 195 3.48 -13.30 13.73
C VAL A 195 4.93 -13.28 13.26
N ASN A 196 5.14 -13.25 11.94
CA ASN A 196 6.44 -13.30 11.30
C ASN A 196 6.68 -12.05 10.46
N LEU A 197 7.85 -11.44 10.60
CA LEU A 197 8.39 -10.48 9.64
C LEU A 197 9.48 -11.15 8.81
N ARG A 198 9.28 -11.20 7.49
CA ARG A 198 10.06 -12.02 6.56
C ARG A 198 10.63 -11.20 5.41
N SER A 199 11.57 -11.80 4.69
CA SER A 199 12.12 -11.27 3.45
C SER A 199 11.72 -12.13 2.25
N ARG A 200 11.06 -11.56 1.24
CA ARG A 200 10.50 -12.26 0.05
C ARG A 200 11.51 -13.11 -0.72
N GLY A 201 12.77 -12.69 -0.73
CA GLY A 201 13.84 -13.34 -1.49
C GLY A 201 14.52 -14.49 -0.76
N SER A 202 14.09 -14.83 0.46
CA SER A 202 14.77 -15.84 1.29
C SER A 202 13.80 -16.58 2.20
N GLU A 203 14.26 -17.67 2.80
CA GLU A 203 13.53 -18.35 3.87
C GLU A 203 13.69 -17.63 5.23
N ASN A 204 14.36 -16.48 5.25
CA ASN A 204 14.68 -15.79 6.48
C ASN A 204 13.45 -15.16 7.14
N ILE A 205 13.39 -15.27 8.47
CA ILE A 205 12.43 -14.61 9.35
C ILE A 205 13.24 -13.68 10.25
N ALA A 206 13.10 -12.37 10.04
CA ALA A 206 13.80 -11.36 10.82
C ALA A 206 13.27 -11.29 12.25
N LEU A 207 11.95 -11.39 12.41
CA LEU A 207 11.27 -11.47 13.70
C LEU A 207 10.20 -12.56 13.63
N HIS A 208 10.34 -13.59 14.45
CA HIS A 208 9.33 -14.59 14.71
C HIS A 208 8.79 -14.36 16.12
N LEU A 209 7.48 -14.15 16.24
CA LEU A 209 6.76 -14.13 17.50
C LEU A 209 5.88 -15.39 17.55
N ASN A 210 6.00 -16.21 18.58
CA ASN A 210 5.12 -17.36 18.82
C ASN A 210 4.49 -17.29 20.21
N ALA A 211 3.20 -16.93 20.25
CA ALA A 211 2.42 -16.93 21.47
C ALA A 211 1.86 -18.33 21.72
N ARG A 212 2.31 -19.00 22.79
CA ARG A 212 1.80 -20.29 23.25
C ARG A 212 0.89 -20.09 24.44
N ILE A 213 -0.42 -20.17 24.20
CA ILE A 213 -1.43 -19.68 25.15
C ILE A 213 -1.45 -20.53 26.43
N LYS A 214 -1.40 -21.86 26.31
CA LYS A 214 -1.45 -22.77 27.47
C LYS A 214 -0.26 -22.62 28.43
N SER A 215 0.94 -22.38 27.89
CA SER A 215 2.15 -22.24 28.69
C SER A 215 2.45 -20.79 29.08
N GLY A 216 1.69 -19.81 28.57
CA GLY A 216 1.93 -18.38 28.83
C GLY A 216 3.28 -17.88 28.31
N LEU A 217 3.78 -18.45 27.20
CA LEU A 217 5.08 -18.09 26.63
C LEU A 217 4.88 -17.29 25.34
N LEU A 218 5.59 -16.17 25.20
CA LEU A 218 5.76 -15.48 23.92
C LEU A 218 7.23 -15.60 23.49
N ILE A 219 7.49 -16.57 22.62
CA ILE A 219 8.83 -16.87 22.12
C ILE A 219 9.17 -15.85 21.03
N ARG A 220 10.36 -15.23 21.11
CA ARG A 220 10.92 -14.46 20.00
C ARG A 220 12.17 -15.10 19.46
N ASN A 221 12.30 -15.13 18.15
CA ASN A 221 13.51 -15.62 17.49
C ASN A 221 13.66 -15.05 16.07
N SER A 222 14.75 -15.40 15.40
CA SER A 222 14.96 -15.18 13.97
C SER A 222 15.38 -16.51 13.33
N LEU A 223 14.89 -16.77 12.12
CA LEU A 223 15.35 -17.86 11.26
C LEU A 223 16.26 -17.23 10.22
N LEU A 224 17.56 -17.50 10.26
CA LEU A 224 18.53 -16.91 9.33
C LEU A 224 19.40 -18.03 8.74
N GLY A 225 19.54 -18.07 7.41
CA GLY A 225 20.35 -19.09 6.74
C GLY A 225 19.90 -20.52 7.07
N GLN A 226 18.57 -20.74 7.11
CA GLN A 226 17.91 -22.02 7.42
C GLN A 226 18.06 -22.52 8.87
N GLY A 227 18.65 -21.74 9.77
CA GLY A 227 18.80 -22.07 11.18
C GLY A 227 18.05 -21.11 12.11
N TRP A 228 17.33 -21.66 13.09
CA TRP A 228 16.79 -20.85 14.19
C TRP A 228 17.92 -20.37 15.09
N GLY A 229 17.85 -19.10 15.47
CA GLY A 229 18.77 -18.53 16.45
C GLY A 229 18.42 -18.90 17.90
N HIS A 230 18.98 -18.14 18.83
CA HIS A 230 18.64 -18.26 20.26
C HIS A 230 17.22 -17.73 20.53
N GLU A 231 16.41 -18.50 21.26
CA GLU A 231 15.08 -18.05 21.68
C GLU A 231 15.18 -17.03 22.82
N GLU A 232 14.37 -15.98 22.75
CA GLU A 232 14.18 -15.05 23.85
C GLU A 232 12.79 -15.26 24.46
N LEU A 233 12.73 -15.53 25.77
CA LEU A 233 11.51 -15.96 26.47
C LEU A 233 11.07 -14.98 27.57
N GLU A 234 11.93 -14.04 27.95
CA GLU A 234 11.71 -13.14 29.08
C GLU A 234 10.54 -12.19 28.83
N LEU A 235 9.55 -12.21 29.73
CA LEU A 235 8.34 -11.39 29.69
C LEU A 235 7.94 -11.01 31.11
N CYS A 236 7.52 -9.76 31.30
CA CYS A 236 6.95 -9.32 32.59
C CYS A 236 5.53 -9.87 32.80
N ARG A 237 4.73 -9.99 31.72
CA ARG A 237 3.35 -10.48 31.73
C ARG A 237 3.02 -11.11 30.38
N PHE A 238 2.28 -12.22 30.37
CA PHE A 238 1.74 -12.77 29.13
C PHE A 238 0.45 -12.03 28.76
N PRO A 239 0.33 -11.43 27.54
CA PRO A 239 -0.74 -10.47 27.26
C PRO A 239 -1.96 -11.07 26.54
N PHE A 240 -1.96 -12.37 26.21
CA PHE A 240 -3.00 -12.99 25.39
C PHE A 240 -3.85 -13.98 26.20
N ALA A 241 -5.15 -14.05 25.90
CA ALA A 241 -6.06 -15.00 26.52
C ALA A 241 -7.15 -15.46 25.52
N PRO A 242 -7.73 -16.67 25.69
CA PRO A 242 -8.76 -17.19 24.78
C PRO A 242 -9.95 -16.25 24.61
N GLY A 243 -10.39 -16.04 23.37
CA GLY A 243 -11.53 -15.19 23.03
C GLY A 243 -11.31 -13.67 23.20
N GLN A 244 -10.15 -13.24 23.69
CA GLN A 244 -9.90 -11.82 23.95
C GLN A 244 -9.42 -11.09 22.70
N TYR A 245 -9.82 -9.83 22.62
CA TYR A 245 -9.26 -8.87 21.67
C TYR A 245 -7.77 -8.63 21.95
N PHE A 246 -7.00 -8.38 20.90
CA PHE A 246 -5.65 -7.87 20.99
C PHE A 246 -5.39 -6.79 19.94
N GLU A 247 -4.48 -5.89 20.29
CA GLU A 247 -3.78 -4.98 19.39
C GLU A 247 -2.29 -5.18 19.61
N ILE A 248 -1.57 -5.65 18.58
CA ILE A 248 -0.12 -5.77 18.56
C ILE A 248 0.44 -4.61 17.74
N ILE A 249 1.36 -3.85 18.33
CA ILE A 249 2.13 -2.81 17.62
C ILE A 249 3.60 -3.23 17.60
N ILE A 250 4.16 -3.39 16.40
CA ILE A 250 5.58 -3.64 16.17
C ILE A 250 6.20 -2.37 15.59
N LEU A 251 6.90 -1.60 16.42
CA LEU A 251 7.65 -0.42 15.99
C LEU A 251 9.05 -0.81 15.53
N CYS A 252 9.39 -0.53 14.29
CA CYS A 252 10.73 -0.67 13.75
C CYS A 252 11.59 0.54 14.16
N GLN A 253 12.64 0.33 14.96
CA GLN A 253 13.63 1.37 15.26
C GLN A 253 14.96 1.06 14.56
N LEU A 254 15.93 1.96 14.66
CA LEU A 254 17.23 1.82 14.01
C LEU A 254 17.99 0.53 14.41
N HIS A 255 17.81 0.05 15.64
CA HIS A 255 18.60 -1.08 16.18
C HIS A 255 17.76 -2.25 16.71
N GLN A 256 16.45 -2.08 16.83
CA GLN A 256 15.57 -3.08 17.43
C GLN A 256 14.12 -2.88 16.99
N PHE A 257 13.31 -3.92 17.15
CA PHE A 257 11.86 -3.81 17.21
C PHE A 257 11.42 -3.52 18.64
N LYS A 258 10.43 -2.66 18.81
CA LYS A 258 9.68 -2.53 20.06
C LYS A 258 8.29 -3.09 19.88
N LEU A 259 7.88 -3.95 20.79
CA LEU A 259 6.55 -4.55 20.77
C LEU A 259 5.71 -3.95 21.89
N ALA A 260 4.48 -3.54 21.56
CA ALA A 260 3.44 -3.21 22.53
C ALA A 260 2.21 -4.08 22.27
N VAL A 261 1.48 -4.42 23.32
CA VAL A 261 0.20 -5.12 23.23
C VAL A 261 -0.85 -4.40 24.06
N ASN A 262 -1.98 -4.02 23.44
CA ASN A 262 -3.09 -3.30 24.08
C ASN A 262 -2.64 -2.01 24.79
N GLY A 263 -1.79 -1.21 24.13
CA GLY A 263 -1.27 0.06 24.65
C GLY A 263 -0.07 -0.05 25.62
N ASP A 264 0.21 -1.23 26.16
CA ASP A 264 1.33 -1.46 27.07
C ASP A 264 2.58 -1.92 26.30
N HIS A 265 3.72 -1.29 26.54
CA HIS A 265 5.00 -1.81 26.06
C HIS A 265 5.29 -3.17 26.69
N LEU A 266 5.66 -4.16 25.86
CA LEU A 266 5.87 -5.53 26.30
C LEU A 266 7.35 -5.94 26.28
N LEU A 267 8.05 -5.67 25.18
CA LEU A 267 9.44 -6.09 25.00
C LEU A 267 10.15 -5.34 23.87
N ASP A 268 11.47 -5.41 23.91
CA ASP A 268 12.38 -5.02 22.84
C ASP A 268 13.03 -6.27 22.22
N TYR A 269 13.24 -6.27 20.90
CA TYR A 269 13.92 -7.33 20.18
C TYR A 269 15.00 -6.74 19.26
N ARG A 270 16.27 -6.97 19.58
CA ARG A 270 17.39 -6.42 18.80
C ARG A 270 17.44 -7.03 17.41
N HIS A 271 17.67 -6.19 16.40
CA HIS A 271 17.76 -6.62 15.01
C HIS A 271 18.88 -7.65 14.83
N ARG A 272 18.50 -8.85 14.37
CA ARG A 272 19.46 -9.87 13.92
C ARG A 272 19.68 -9.80 12.40
N MET A 273 18.71 -9.28 11.67
CA MET A 273 18.80 -8.91 10.26
C MET A 273 18.91 -7.37 10.17
N GLN A 274 20.00 -6.86 9.59
CA GLN A 274 20.28 -5.42 9.54
C GLN A 274 19.68 -4.73 8.30
N ASP A 275 19.46 -5.48 7.23
CA ASP A 275 18.83 -4.95 6.01
C ASP A 275 17.31 -4.87 6.19
N LEU A 276 16.84 -3.80 6.83
CA LEU A 276 15.43 -3.61 7.17
C LEU A 276 14.54 -3.50 5.94
N CYS A 277 15.05 -2.91 4.85
CA CYS A 277 14.33 -2.79 3.58
C CYS A 277 14.08 -4.15 2.93
N SER A 278 14.88 -5.17 3.26
CA SER A 278 14.62 -6.55 2.82
C SER A 278 13.48 -7.23 3.58
N ILE A 279 13.03 -6.67 4.71
CA ILE A 279 11.93 -7.18 5.52
C ILE A 279 10.63 -6.62 4.96
N ASP A 280 10.05 -7.34 4.01
CA ASP A 280 8.96 -6.87 3.17
C ASP A 280 7.71 -7.75 3.25
N HIS A 281 7.66 -8.76 4.12
CA HIS A 281 6.46 -9.60 4.29
C HIS A 281 6.06 -9.74 5.76
N LEU A 282 4.76 -9.62 6.01
CA LEU A 282 4.10 -9.99 7.25
C LEU A 282 3.35 -11.31 7.05
N GLU A 283 3.57 -12.26 7.95
CA GLU A 283 2.85 -13.53 8.00
C GLU A 283 2.17 -13.67 9.37
N VAL A 284 0.87 -13.94 9.38
CA VAL A 284 0.12 -14.24 10.61
C VAL A 284 -0.58 -15.59 10.47
N MET A 285 -0.39 -16.48 11.43
CA MET A 285 -0.90 -17.86 11.38
C MET A 285 -1.34 -18.35 12.76
N GLY A 286 -2.16 -19.39 12.78
CA GLY A 286 -2.57 -20.09 14.01
C GLY A 286 -3.93 -19.64 14.54
N ASP A 287 -4.13 -19.79 15.85
CA ASP A 287 -5.46 -19.76 16.46
C ASP A 287 -5.92 -18.33 16.81
N LEU A 288 -6.19 -17.53 15.78
CA LEU A 288 -6.76 -16.18 15.90
C LEU A 288 -7.64 -15.81 14.69
N GLU A 289 -8.39 -14.73 14.83
CA GLU A 289 -9.10 -14.04 13.76
C GLU A 289 -8.56 -12.62 13.65
N LEU A 290 -8.26 -12.14 12.44
CA LEU A 290 -7.77 -10.78 12.19
C LEU A 290 -8.94 -9.84 11.92
N GLU A 291 -8.88 -8.66 12.53
CA GLU A 291 -9.79 -7.55 12.24
C GLU A 291 -9.12 -6.49 11.38
N GLU A 292 -7.83 -6.21 11.61
CA GLU A 292 -7.10 -5.19 10.87
C GLU A 292 -5.59 -5.45 10.87
N VAL A 293 -4.96 -5.07 9.75
CA VAL A 293 -3.51 -5.04 9.60
C VAL A 293 -3.13 -3.73 8.91
N ARG A 294 -2.36 -2.88 9.59
CA ARG A 294 -1.88 -1.61 9.05
C ARG A 294 -0.38 -1.46 9.24
N LEU A 295 0.23 -0.71 8.34
CA LEU A 295 1.57 -0.18 8.52
C LEU A 295 1.45 1.36 8.49
N TRP A 296 2.23 2.01 9.34
CA TRP A 296 2.25 3.46 9.52
C TRP A 296 3.65 3.99 9.28
#